data_AF-A0A1I2C0V4-F1
#
_entry.id   AF-A0A1I2C0V4-F1
#
_cell.length_a   1.000
_cell.length_b   1.000
_cell.length_c   1.000
_cell.angle_alpha   90.00
_cell.angle_beta   90.00
_cell.angle_gamma   90.00
#
_symmetry.space_group_name_H-M   'P 1'
#
loop_
_entity.id
_entity.type
_entity.pdbx_description
1 polymer ?
#
loop_
_entity_poly.entity_id
_entity_poly.type
_entity_poly.pdbx_seq_one_letter_code
_entity_poly.pdbx_strand_id
1 'polypeptide(L)'
;MPACPVVNFADQLASVNTARSLLCVYHENFGTNWNLSASDCYTFYGGAHLCRHEEIRRACIAGGFTPIANSWIADRIDDDDALFINSNDCSNFDGQDGVGAGKTGKYCCSEWPKY
;
A
#
# COMPACT_ATOMS: atom_id res chain seq x y z
N MET A 1 -1.73 18.56 13.84
CA MET A 1 -1.67 17.10 13.55
C MET A 1 -0.45 16.88 12.68
N PRO A 2 0.43 15.91 12.96
CA PRO A 2 1.46 15.56 11.98
C PRO A 2 0.77 15.15 10.68
N ALA A 3 1.30 15.63 9.55
CA ALA A 3 0.86 15.20 8.22
C ALA A 3 1.73 14.04 7.77
N CYS A 4 1.25 13.25 6.80
CA CYS A 4 2.10 12.26 6.15
C CYS A 4 3.31 12.96 5.51
N PRO A 5 4.54 12.46 5.72
CA PRO A 5 5.70 12.91 4.98
C PRO A 5 5.44 12.88 3.47
N VAL A 6 5.77 13.97 2.77
CA VAL A 6 5.61 14.02 1.31
C VAL A 6 6.78 13.27 0.67
N VAL A 7 6.45 12.25 -0.13
CA VAL A 7 7.41 11.52 -0.96
C VAL A 7 7.16 11.91 -2.41
N ASN A 8 8.06 12.71 -2.99
CA ASN A 8 7.81 13.40 -4.27
C ASN A 8 7.62 12.49 -5.50
N PHE A 9 8.07 11.23 -5.41
CA PHE A 9 7.93 10.25 -6.49
C PHE A 9 6.74 9.29 -6.26
N ALA A 10 6.02 9.43 -5.16
CA ALA A 10 4.77 8.69 -4.96
C ALA A 10 3.71 9.26 -5.92
N ASP A 11 3.00 8.37 -6.62
CA ASP A 11 1.93 8.74 -7.55
C ASP A 11 0.66 9.19 -6.81
N GLN A 12 0.42 8.57 -5.64
CA GLN A 12 -0.69 8.88 -4.76
C GLN A 12 -0.24 8.89 -3.31
N LEU A 13 -0.81 9.80 -2.53
CA LEU A 13 -0.66 9.85 -1.07
C LEU A 13 -2.05 9.97 -0.45
N ALA A 14 -2.38 9.06 0.48
CA ALA A 14 -3.55 9.16 1.32
C ALA A 14 -3.19 9.11 2.81
N SER A 15 -3.97 9.82 3.61
CA SER A 15 -3.81 9.88 5.06
C SER A 15 -5.11 9.49 5.76
N VAL A 16 -5.06 8.45 6.60
CA VAL A 16 -6.16 8.08 7.48
C VAL A 16 -5.82 8.51 8.89
N ASN A 17 -6.50 9.57 9.32
CA ASN A 17 -6.27 10.19 10.61
C ASN A 17 -7.30 9.68 11.61
N THR A 18 -6.86 8.90 12.60
CA THR A 18 -7.71 8.46 13.72
C THR A 18 -7.35 9.22 14.99
N ALA A 19 -8.15 9.04 16.04
CA ALA A 19 -7.85 9.61 17.35
C ALA A 19 -6.53 9.06 17.96
N ARG A 20 -6.10 7.85 17.56
CA ARG A 20 -4.95 7.15 18.16
C ARG A 20 -3.76 6.99 17.22
N SER A 21 -3.96 7.20 15.92
CA SER A 21 -2.91 6.98 14.93
C SER A 21 -3.10 7.86 13.69
N LEU A 22 -2.03 7.97 12.93
CA LEU A 22 -2.02 8.45 11.56
C LEU A 22 -1.46 7.34 10.67
N LEU A 23 -2.30 6.77 9.80
CA LEU A 23 -1.86 5.87 8.74
C LEU A 23 -1.64 6.69 7.46
N CYS A 24 -0.51 6.44 6.82
CA CYS A 24 -0.14 7.03 5.54
C CYS A 24 0.06 5.93 4.52
N VAL A 25 -0.60 6.09 3.38
CA VAL A 25 -0.59 5.14 2.27
C VAL A 25 0.02 5.85 1.07
N TYR A 26 1.10 5.29 0.55
CA TYR A 26 1.79 5.75 -0.63
C TYR A 26 1.58 4.74 -1.75
N HIS A 27 1.18 5.21 -2.93
CA HIS A 27 1.25 4.40 -4.14
C HIS A 27 2.50 4.74 -4.93
N GLU A 28 3.16 3.69 -5.42
CA GLU A 28 4.27 3.81 -6.34
C GLU A 28 3.90 3.19 -7.69
N ASN A 29 4.31 3.82 -8.80
CA ASN A 29 4.06 3.34 -10.15
C ASN A 29 5.34 2.87 -10.89
N PHE A 30 6.30 2.33 -10.14
CA PHE A 30 7.48 1.66 -10.69
C PHE A 30 7.25 0.15 -10.71
N GLY A 31 7.54 -0.45 -11.87
CA GLY A 31 7.39 -1.89 -12.07
C GLY A 31 8.24 -2.69 -11.08
N THR A 32 7.61 -3.64 -10.39
CA THR A 32 8.28 -4.47 -9.38
C THR A 32 7.60 -5.84 -9.23
N ASN A 33 8.18 -6.71 -8.41
CA ASN A 33 7.56 -7.96 -7.98
C ASN A 33 7.33 -7.95 -6.46
N TRP A 34 6.56 -8.91 -5.96
CA TRP A 34 6.21 -8.94 -4.55
C TRP A 34 7.44 -9.11 -3.65
N ASN A 35 8.38 -9.97 -4.06
CA ASN A 35 9.60 -10.28 -3.29
C ASN A 35 10.47 -9.05 -2.99
N LEU A 36 10.48 -8.05 -3.88
CA LEU A 36 11.26 -6.81 -3.71
C LEU A 36 10.46 -5.69 -3.04
N SER A 37 9.13 -5.75 -3.13
CA SER A 37 8.25 -4.64 -2.78
C SER A 37 8.36 -4.21 -1.31
N ALA A 38 8.53 -5.16 -0.38
CA ALA A 38 8.70 -4.84 1.04
C ALA A 38 10.03 -4.12 1.32
N SER A 39 11.13 -4.56 0.71
CA SER A 39 12.43 -3.89 0.84
C SER A 39 12.41 -2.50 0.24
N ASP A 40 11.77 -2.33 -0.93
CA ASP A 40 11.62 -1.03 -1.56
C ASP A 40 10.83 -0.05 -0.65
N CYS A 41 9.72 -0.49 -0.06
CA CYS A 41 8.96 0.34 0.87
C CYS A 41 9.82 0.81 2.04
N TYR A 42 10.60 -0.10 2.62
CA TYR A 42 11.48 0.22 3.74
C TYR A 42 12.56 1.24 3.34
N THR A 43 13.23 1.02 2.21
CA THR A 43 14.34 1.85 1.74
C THR A 43 13.89 3.24 1.28
N PHE A 44 12.78 3.33 0.54
CA PHE A 44 12.39 4.57 -0.16
C PHE A 44 11.34 5.40 0.59
N TYR A 45 10.59 4.80 1.53
CA TYR A 45 9.51 5.49 2.26
C TYR A 45 9.79 5.58 3.76
N GLY A 46 11.06 5.70 4.14
CA GLY A 46 11.45 6.02 5.52
C GLY A 46 11.10 4.91 6.53
N GLY A 47 11.29 3.65 6.14
CA GLY A 47 10.99 2.50 6.98
C GLY A 47 9.54 2.02 6.90
N ALA A 48 8.79 2.43 5.89
CA ALA A 48 7.45 1.91 5.62
C ALA A 48 7.47 0.40 5.35
N HIS A 49 6.34 -0.26 5.55
CA HIS A 49 6.11 -1.64 5.12
C HIS A 49 5.25 -1.67 3.86
N LEU A 50 5.24 -2.80 3.17
CA LEU A 50 4.26 -3.05 2.11
C LEU A 50 2.87 -3.05 2.77
N CYS A 51 1.92 -2.27 2.26
CA CYS A 51 0.60 -2.12 2.86
C CYS A 51 -0.13 -3.45 2.93
N ARG A 52 -0.82 -3.70 4.03
CA ARG A 52 -1.77 -4.82 4.17
C ARG A 52 -3.11 -4.49 3.53
N HIS A 53 -3.88 -5.51 3.19
CA HIS A 53 -5.23 -5.40 2.67
C HIS A 53 -6.09 -4.51 3.57
N GLU A 54 -6.07 -4.74 4.88
CA GLU A 54 -6.84 -3.99 5.86
C GLU A 54 -6.50 -2.49 5.89
N GLU A 55 -5.23 -2.13 5.65
CA GLU A 55 -4.77 -0.74 5.61
C GLU A 55 -5.29 -0.02 4.35
N ILE A 56 -5.23 -0.70 3.20
CA ILE A 56 -5.81 -0.19 1.95
C ILE A 56 -7.32 -0.02 2.09
N ARG A 57 -8.00 -1.00 2.70
CA ARG A 57 -9.45 -0.93 2.92
C ARG A 57 -9.82 0.25 3.83
N ARG A 58 -9.07 0.47 4.91
CA ARG A 58 -9.22 1.64 5.79
C ARG A 58 -9.05 2.94 5.02
N ALA A 59 -8.03 3.06 4.17
CA ALA A 59 -7.79 4.25 3.35
C ALA A 59 -8.92 4.50 2.36
N CYS A 60 -9.38 3.46 1.68
CA CYS A 60 -10.46 3.54 0.70
C CYS A 60 -11.77 4.02 1.32
N ILE A 61 -12.15 3.45 2.47
CA ILE A 61 -13.41 3.80 3.16
C ILE A 61 -13.34 5.17 3.84
N ALA A 62 -12.15 5.63 4.26
CA ALA A 62 -11.98 6.97 4.84
C ALA A 62 -12.25 8.12 3.83
N GLY A 63 -12.23 7.81 2.53
CA GLY A 63 -12.47 8.77 1.45
C GLY A 63 -11.21 9.52 1.01
N GLY A 64 -11.23 10.03 -0.23
CA GLY A 64 -10.07 10.72 -0.83
C GLY A 64 -8.94 9.80 -1.30
N PHE A 65 -9.15 8.49 -1.24
CA PHE A 65 -8.25 7.46 -1.76
C PHE A 65 -9.03 6.53 -2.69
N THR A 66 -8.43 6.19 -3.81
CA THR A 66 -8.96 5.20 -4.75
C THR A 66 -7.83 4.22 -5.09
N PRO A 67 -7.98 2.91 -4.83
CA PRO A 67 -6.97 1.93 -5.14
C PRO A 67 -6.66 1.91 -6.64
N ILE A 68 -5.38 1.76 -6.96
CA ILE A 68 -4.86 1.69 -8.32
C ILE A 68 -4.51 0.24 -8.58
N ALA A 69 -5.17 -0.34 -9.59
CA ALA A 69 -5.00 -1.72 -9.98
C ALA A 69 -3.55 -2.03 -10.41
N ASN A 70 -3.21 -3.32 -10.48
CA ASN A 70 -1.87 -3.83 -10.75
C ASN A 70 -0.81 -3.31 -9.77
N SER A 71 -1.13 -3.36 -8.47
CA SER A 71 -0.22 -2.91 -7.41
C SER A 71 -0.08 -3.94 -6.29
N TRP A 72 1.14 -4.27 -5.89
CA TRP A 72 1.38 -5.23 -4.81
C TRP A 72 0.98 -4.72 -3.42
N ILE A 73 0.49 -5.65 -2.58
CA ILE A 73 0.24 -5.48 -1.14
C ILE A 73 0.86 -6.65 -0.36
N ALA A 74 0.94 -6.54 0.97
CA ALA A 74 1.76 -7.42 1.81
C ALA A 74 1.22 -8.83 2.00
N ASP A 75 -0.09 -9.02 1.91
CA ASP A 75 -0.68 -10.28 2.30
C ASP A 75 -0.36 -11.38 1.29
N ARG A 76 0.03 -12.54 1.82
CA ARG A 76 0.21 -13.77 1.05
C ARG A 76 -0.98 -14.69 1.22
N ILE A 77 -1.36 -15.36 0.14
CA ILE A 77 -2.43 -16.36 0.16
C ILE A 77 -1.83 -17.76 0.20
N ASP A 78 -0.70 -17.99 -0.45
CA ASP A 78 -0.03 -19.30 -0.52
C ASP A 78 1.51 -19.15 -0.51
N ASP A 79 2.24 -20.24 -0.73
CA ASP A 79 3.70 -20.22 -0.71
C ASP A 79 4.30 -19.33 -1.80
N ASP A 80 3.77 -19.48 -3.00
CA ASP A 80 4.26 -18.79 -4.20
C ASP A 80 3.35 -17.64 -4.65
N ASP A 81 2.28 -17.35 -3.92
CA ASP A 81 1.25 -16.38 -4.31
C ASP A 81 1.01 -15.27 -3.27
N ALA A 82 0.80 -14.06 -3.78
CA ALA A 82 0.49 -12.88 -2.98
C ALA A 82 -0.71 -12.09 -3.52
N LEU A 83 -1.25 -11.25 -2.65
CA LEU A 83 -2.30 -10.31 -3.02
C LEU A 83 -1.75 -9.11 -3.77
N PHE A 84 -2.51 -8.70 -4.78
CA PHE A 84 -2.34 -7.42 -5.45
C PHE A 84 -3.70 -6.73 -5.60
N ILE A 85 -3.68 -5.42 -5.81
CA ILE A 85 -4.87 -4.62 -6.10
C ILE A 85 -5.33 -4.93 -7.54
N ASN A 86 -6.45 -5.60 -7.74
CA ASN A 86 -6.98 -5.94 -9.07
C ASN A 86 -8.05 -4.98 -9.59
N SER A 87 -8.60 -4.15 -8.71
CA SER A 87 -9.68 -3.21 -9.03
C SER A 87 -9.57 -1.96 -8.16
N ASN A 88 -10.34 -0.93 -8.50
CA ASN A 88 -10.46 0.29 -7.69
C ASN A 88 -11.68 0.28 -6.74
N ASP A 89 -12.36 -0.87 -6.61
CA ASP A 89 -13.53 -1.03 -5.75
C ASP A 89 -13.10 -1.32 -4.31
N CYS A 90 -13.38 -0.40 -3.38
CA CYS A 90 -13.07 -0.55 -1.95
C CYS A 90 -13.60 -1.84 -1.30
N SER A 91 -14.59 -2.50 -1.91
CA SER A 91 -15.21 -3.71 -1.38
C SER A 91 -14.62 -5.00 -1.92
N ASN A 92 -13.97 -4.96 -3.09
CA ASN A 92 -13.48 -6.12 -3.84
C ASN A 92 -12.30 -5.72 -4.73
N PHE A 93 -11.12 -5.56 -4.13
CA PHE A 93 -9.91 -5.12 -4.80
C PHE A 93 -8.78 -6.15 -4.70
N ASP A 94 -9.02 -7.30 -4.11
CA ASP A 94 -8.05 -8.36 -3.91
C ASP A 94 -7.99 -9.27 -5.14
N GLY A 95 -6.83 -9.29 -5.81
CA GLY A 95 -6.45 -10.30 -6.79
C GLY A 95 -5.25 -11.09 -6.30
N GLN A 96 -5.02 -12.26 -6.90
CA GLN A 96 -3.92 -13.16 -6.56
C GLN A 96 -3.01 -13.38 -7.77
N ASP A 97 -1.70 -13.35 -7.55
CA ASP A 97 -0.70 -13.70 -8.56
C ASP A 97 0.60 -14.15 -7.90
N GLY A 98 1.48 -14.77 -8.69
CA GLY A 98 2.75 -15.30 -8.20
C GLY A 98 3.68 -14.21 -7.68
N VAL A 99 4.42 -14.47 -6.60
CA VAL A 99 5.31 -13.47 -5.96
C VAL A 99 6.43 -12.95 -6.87
N GLY A 100 6.78 -13.72 -7.91
CA GLY A 100 7.73 -13.32 -8.95
C GLY A 100 7.11 -12.54 -10.12
N ALA A 101 5.78 -12.43 -10.19
CA ALA A 101 5.09 -11.73 -11.26
C ALA A 101 5.35 -10.21 -11.20
N GLY A 102 5.39 -9.59 -12.37
CA GLY A 102 5.52 -8.14 -12.49
C GLY A 102 4.18 -7.45 -12.25
N LYS A 103 4.18 -6.40 -11.43
CA LYS A 103 3.08 -5.43 -11.30
C LYS A 103 3.59 -4.04 -11.58
N THR A 104 2.69 -3.15 -11.98
CA THR A 104 3.04 -1.76 -12.35
C THR A 104 3.30 -0.89 -11.13
N GLY A 105 2.89 -1.33 -9.95
CA GLY A 105 3.12 -0.60 -8.72
C GLY A 105 3.12 -1.44 -7.45
N LYS A 106 3.20 -0.73 -6.34
CA LYS A 106 3.11 -1.26 -4.97
C LYS A 106 2.58 -0.19 -4.03
N TYR A 107 2.05 -0.63 -2.90
CA TYR A 107 1.57 0.26 -1.85
C TYR A 107 2.46 0.21 -0.62
N CYS A 108 3.00 1.35 -0.19
CA CYS A 108 3.81 1.43 1.03
C CYS A 108 3.02 2.14 2.13
N CYS A 109 3.02 1.57 3.33
CA CYS A 109 2.26 2.05 4.47
C CYS A 109 3.17 2.41 5.65
N SER A 110 2.82 3.48 6.35
CA SER A 110 3.44 3.83 7.63
C SER A 110 2.36 4.30 8.60
N GLU A 111 2.35 3.75 9.81
CA GLU A 111 1.38 4.14 10.85
C GLU A 111 2.11 4.67 12.09
N TRP A 112 1.80 5.90 12.47
CA TRP A 112 2.34 6.55 13.66
C TRP A 112 1.30 6.65 14.77
N PRO A 113 1.57 6.16 15.98
CA PRO A 113 0.69 6.37 17.13
C PRO A 113 0.70 7.84 17.56
N LYS A 114 -0.47 8.32 17.97
CA LYS A 114 -0.66 9.63 18.60
C LYS A 114 -0.78 9.41 20.10
N TYR A 115 0.19 9.93 20.82
CA TYR A 115 0.23 9.99 22.28
C TYR A 115 -0.73 11.06 22.80
#